data_AF-A0A6L9ED87-F1
#
_entry.id   AF-A0A6L9ED87-F1
#
_cell.length_a   1.000
_cell.length_b   1.000
_cell.length_c   1.000
_cell.angle_alpha   90.00
_cell.angle_beta   90.00
_cell.angle_gamma   90.00
#
_symmetry.space_group_name_H-M   'P 1'
#
loop_
_entity.id
_entity.type
_entity.pdbx_description
1 polymer ?
#
loop_
_entity_poly.entity_id
_entity_poly.type
_entity_poly.pdbx_seq_one_letter_code
_entity_poly.pdbx_strand_id
1 'polypeptide(L)'
;MKKLVLIIALVAGSFATFAQDTEEVQATATEVMEEAQDNFAAIEVAELPAAITEALAKDHPDATISKAYTNEEGQYKLEVAKADGTEVTLYADAEGNWLEM
;
A
#
# COMPACT_ATOMS: atom_id res chain seq x y z
N MET A 1 -28.90 -56.42 -19.69
CA MET A 1 -29.97 -56.04 -18.75
C MET A 1 -29.53 -56.39 -17.33
N LYS A 2 -29.53 -55.39 -16.42
CA LYS A 2 -29.96 -55.50 -14.99
C LYS A 2 -29.16 -56.49 -14.10
N LYS A 3 -28.52 -56.17 -12.96
CA LYS A 3 -28.58 -55.07 -11.96
C LYS A 3 -27.39 -55.25 -10.98
N LEU A 4 -27.32 -54.37 -9.96
CA LEU A 4 -26.57 -54.40 -8.68
C LEU A 4 -25.31 -53.51 -8.70
N VAL A 5 -25.43 -52.21 -8.39
CA VAL A 5 -25.57 -51.56 -7.07
C VAL A 5 -24.31 -51.73 -6.21
N LEU A 6 -23.53 -50.66 -6.09
CA LEU A 6 -22.71 -50.41 -4.91
C LEU A 6 -22.69 -48.90 -4.64
N ILE A 7 -23.39 -48.55 -3.56
CA ILE A 7 -23.66 -47.21 -3.07
C ILE A 7 -22.40 -46.71 -2.36
N ILE A 8 -21.81 -45.61 -2.82
CA ILE A 8 -20.79 -44.89 -2.06
C ILE A 8 -21.51 -43.89 -1.17
N ALA A 9 -21.34 -44.10 0.12
CA ALA A 9 -22.02 -43.42 1.20
C ALA A 9 -21.73 -41.91 1.23
N LEU A 10 -22.82 -41.16 1.39
CA LEU A 10 -22.87 -39.78 1.81
C LEU A 10 -22.30 -39.68 3.24
N VAL A 11 -21.16 -38.99 3.43
CA VAL A 11 -20.74 -38.51 4.74
C VAL A 11 -20.99 -37.01 4.78
N ALA A 12 -22.04 -36.64 5.48
CA ALA A 12 -22.34 -35.28 5.92
C ALA A 12 -21.94 -35.14 7.40
N GLY A 13 -21.43 -33.96 7.77
CA GLY A 13 -21.17 -33.52 9.14
C GLY A 13 -19.71 -33.66 9.55
N SER A 14 -18.99 -32.60 9.94
CA SER A 14 -19.42 -31.60 10.92
C SER A 14 -18.74 -30.25 10.69
N PHE A 15 -19.55 -29.19 10.69
CA PHE A 15 -19.11 -27.82 10.88
C PHE A 15 -18.50 -27.71 12.29
N ALA A 16 -17.21 -27.41 12.38
CA ALA A 16 -16.61 -26.97 13.63
C ALA A 16 -17.07 -25.53 13.89
N THR A 17 -17.94 -25.38 14.88
CA THR A 17 -18.30 -24.12 15.49
C THR A 17 -17.14 -23.65 16.37
N PHE A 18 -16.45 -22.58 15.98
CA PHE A 18 -15.74 -21.74 16.93
C PHE A 18 -16.49 -20.43 17.02
N ALA A 19 -17.39 -20.37 18.01
CA ALA A 19 -17.79 -19.12 18.60
C ALA A 19 -16.59 -18.61 19.40
N GLN A 20 -15.93 -17.57 18.89
CA GLN A 20 -15.07 -16.75 19.73
C GLN A 20 -15.49 -15.30 19.57
N ASP A 21 -15.73 -14.75 20.75
CA ASP A 21 -16.11 -13.41 21.11
C ASP A 21 -15.35 -12.33 20.34
N THR A 22 -16.06 -11.23 20.07
CA THR A 22 -15.54 -9.91 19.76
C THR A 22 -14.29 -9.58 20.59
N GLU A 23 -13.15 -9.42 19.93
CA GLU A 23 -12.25 -8.29 20.22
C GLU A 23 -11.61 -7.84 18.91
N GLU A 24 -11.68 -6.53 18.71
CA GLU A 24 -11.01 -5.77 17.68
C GLU A 24 -9.52 -6.07 17.69
N VAL A 25 -9.01 -6.73 16.65
CA VAL A 25 -7.84 -6.23 15.95
C VAL A 25 -8.07 -6.61 14.50
N GLN A 26 -8.76 -5.71 13.79
CA GLN A 26 -8.57 -5.58 12.36
C GLN A 26 -7.07 -5.29 12.22
N ALA A 27 -6.28 -6.35 12.07
CA ALA A 27 -4.91 -6.25 11.64
C ALA A 27 -5.05 -5.51 10.33
N THR A 28 -4.71 -4.22 10.38
CA THR A 28 -4.38 -3.43 9.22
C THR A 28 -3.39 -4.30 8.49
N ALA A 29 -3.89 -5.03 7.49
CA ALA A 29 -3.12 -5.43 6.35
C ALA A 29 -2.72 -4.10 5.73
N THR A 30 -1.70 -3.48 6.33
CA THR A 30 -0.71 -2.75 5.58
C THR A 30 -0.25 -3.79 4.58
N GLU A 31 -0.92 -3.78 3.43
CA GLU A 31 -0.39 -4.32 2.20
C GLU A 31 1.00 -3.71 2.12
N VAL A 32 1.97 -4.51 2.56
CA VAL A 32 3.36 -4.37 2.17
C VAL A 32 3.30 -4.58 0.67
N MET A 33 2.99 -3.50 -0.05
CA MET A 33 3.04 -3.47 -1.50
C MET A 33 4.49 -3.76 -1.85
N GLU A 34 4.68 -4.97 -2.36
CA GLU A 34 5.82 -5.40 -3.15
C GLU A 34 6.14 -4.37 -4.22
N GLU A 35 7.05 -3.43 -3.94
CA GLU A 35 7.66 -2.56 -4.97
C GLU A 35 9.14 -2.27 -4.67
N ALA A 36 9.87 -3.24 -4.09
CA ALA A 36 11.32 -3.17 -3.95
C ALA A 36 12.05 -3.67 -5.23
N GLN A 37 11.63 -3.22 -6.42
CA GLN A 37 12.31 -3.51 -7.68
C GLN A 37 13.15 -2.35 -8.22
N ASP A 38 12.90 -1.13 -7.74
CA ASP A 38 13.77 0.02 -7.87
C ASP A 38 14.28 0.36 -6.46
N ASN A 39 15.47 0.94 -6.30
CA ASN A 39 16.14 1.19 -5.00
C ASN A 39 15.39 2.12 -4.02
N PHE A 40 14.08 2.32 -4.18
CA PHE A 40 13.21 3.15 -3.37
C PHE A 40 12.35 2.29 -2.45
N ALA A 41 12.56 2.42 -1.14
CA ALA A 41 11.73 1.85 -0.10
C ALA A 41 10.52 2.77 0.15
N ALA A 42 9.31 2.19 0.20
CA ALA A 42 8.10 2.93 0.59
C ALA A 42 8.23 3.37 2.06
N ILE A 43 7.94 4.65 2.32
CA ILE A 43 7.96 5.25 3.65
C ILE A 43 6.63 5.95 3.92
N GLU A 44 6.31 6.19 5.18
CA GLU A 44 5.14 6.98 5.52
C GLU A 44 5.37 8.46 5.17
N VAL A 45 4.29 9.17 4.81
CA VAL A 45 4.36 10.63 4.55
C VAL A 45 4.87 11.40 5.79
N ALA A 46 4.66 10.85 6.99
CA ALA A 46 5.19 11.40 8.24
C ALA A 46 6.71 11.26 8.38
N GLU A 47 7.34 10.34 7.64
CA GLU A 47 8.80 10.16 7.61
C GLU A 47 9.48 11.07 6.59
N LEU A 48 8.72 11.75 5.73
CA LEU A 48 9.27 12.74 4.81
C LEU A 48 9.85 13.92 5.59
N PRO A 49 11.06 14.39 5.23
CA PRO A 49 11.57 15.65 5.70
C PRO A 49 10.57 16.79 5.48
N ALA A 50 10.40 17.63 6.51
CA ALA A 50 9.48 18.77 6.46
C ALA A 50 9.72 19.65 5.22
N ALA A 51 10.99 19.81 4.82
CA ALA A 51 11.39 20.56 3.64
C ALA A 51 10.72 20.08 2.35
N ILE A 52 10.51 18.76 2.18
CA ILE A 52 9.86 18.19 1.00
C ILE A 52 8.36 18.48 1.01
N THR A 53 7.71 18.30 2.15
CA THR A 53 6.27 18.65 2.30
C THR A 53 6.03 20.15 2.13
N GLU A 54 6.94 21.00 2.60
CA GLU A 54 6.88 22.45 2.41
C GLU A 54 7.08 22.84 0.95
N ALA A 55 8.07 22.24 0.27
CA ALA A 55 8.27 22.41 -1.16
C ALA A 55 7.01 21.98 -1.93
N LEU A 56 6.41 20.83 -1.58
CA LEU A 56 5.21 20.34 -2.25
C LEU A 56 4.03 21.29 -2.06
N ALA A 57 3.79 21.74 -0.83
CA ALA A 57 2.73 22.70 -0.55
C ALA A 57 2.95 24.06 -1.24
N LYS A 58 4.20 24.42 -1.51
CA LYS A 58 4.57 25.68 -2.18
C LYS A 58 4.42 25.62 -3.70
N ASP A 59 4.96 24.57 -4.33
CA ASP A 59 4.99 24.42 -5.79
C ASP A 59 3.73 23.73 -6.33
N HIS A 60 3.12 22.87 -5.51
CA HIS A 60 1.93 22.06 -5.84
C HIS A 60 0.89 22.07 -4.70
N PRO A 61 0.30 23.23 -4.36
CA PRO A 61 -0.66 23.35 -3.25
C PRO A 61 -1.93 22.49 -3.44
N ASP A 62 -2.28 22.17 -4.68
CA ASP A 62 -3.44 21.36 -5.05
C ASP A 62 -3.10 19.87 -5.19
N ALA A 63 -1.88 19.46 -4.86
CA ALA A 63 -1.43 18.07 -4.92
C ALA A 63 -1.53 17.39 -3.54
N THR A 64 -2.07 16.18 -3.53
CA THR A 64 -2.18 15.34 -2.33
C THR A 64 -1.17 14.21 -2.44
N ILE A 65 -0.33 14.01 -1.43
CA ILE A 65 0.62 12.89 -1.40
C ILE A 65 -0.17 11.59 -1.23
N SER A 66 -0.13 10.74 -2.26
CA SER A 66 -0.70 9.39 -2.22
C SER A 66 0.28 8.41 -1.61
N LYS A 67 1.54 8.46 -2.05
CA LYS A 67 2.62 7.60 -1.57
C LYS A 67 3.94 8.32 -1.53
N ALA A 68 4.81 7.89 -0.62
CA ALA A 68 6.15 8.40 -0.45
C ALA A 68 7.14 7.23 -0.42
N TYR A 69 8.32 7.44 -0.99
CA TYR A 69 9.39 6.46 -1.04
C TYR A 69 10.73 7.18 -0.84
N THR A 70 11.73 6.49 -0.30
CA THR A 70 13.11 6.97 -0.12
C THR A 70 14.10 5.94 -0.63
N ASN A 71 15.27 6.37 -1.11
CA ASN A 71 16.37 5.46 -1.43
C ASN A 71 17.56 5.64 -0.48
N GLU A 72 18.56 4.75 -0.60
CA GLU A 72 19.81 4.83 0.16
C GLU A 72 20.70 6.01 -0.26
N GLU A 73 20.43 6.65 -1.39
CA GLU A 73 21.14 7.83 -1.88
C GLU A 73 20.61 9.15 -1.26
N GLY A 74 19.54 9.07 -0.45
CA GLY A 74 18.91 10.24 0.17
C GLY A 74 17.98 11.01 -0.77
N GLN A 75 17.51 10.35 -1.83
CA GLN A 75 16.48 10.85 -2.73
C GLN A 75 15.13 10.27 -2.34
N TYR A 76 14.11 11.11 -2.44
CA TYR A 76 12.74 10.83 -2.09
C TYR A 76 11.89 10.88 -3.35
N LYS A 77 11.06 9.85 -3.54
CA LYS A 77 10.06 9.80 -4.61
C LYS A 77 8.69 9.98 -3.98
N LEU A 78 7.95 10.97 -4.44
CA LEU A 78 6.60 11.29 -3.99
C LEU A 78 5.65 11.08 -5.15
N GLU A 79 4.64 10.25 -4.95
CA GLU A 79 3.52 10.15 -5.87
C GLU A 79 2.39 11.02 -5.34
N VAL A 80 2.07 12.06 -6.09
CA VAL A 80 1.07 13.05 -5.70
C VAL A 80 -0.09 13.06 -6.69
N ALA A 81 -1.30 13.00 -6.18
CA ALA A 81 -2.51 13.16 -6.97
C ALA A 81 -2.90 14.64 -7.04
N LYS A 82 -2.99 15.19 -8.25
CA LYS A 82 -3.51 16.55 -8.49
C LYS A 82 -5.02 16.56 -8.37
N ALA A 83 -5.58 17.75 -8.15
CA ALA A 83 -7.03 17.97 -8.12
C ALA A 83 -7.79 17.52 -9.40
N ASP A 84 -7.11 17.42 -10.55
CA ASP A 84 -7.73 16.91 -11.78
C ASP A 84 -7.77 15.37 -11.87
N GLY A 85 -7.21 14.67 -10.87
CA GLY A 85 -7.09 13.22 -10.83
C GLY A 85 -5.82 12.68 -11.50
N THR A 86 -4.94 13.54 -12.03
CA THR A 86 -3.65 13.12 -12.57
C THR A 86 -2.67 12.85 -11.43
N GLU A 87 -2.13 11.65 -11.39
CA GLU A 87 -1.01 11.30 -10.53
C GLU A 87 0.29 11.74 -11.17
N VAL A 88 1.13 12.43 -10.39
CA VAL A 88 2.45 12.90 -10.80
C VAL A 88 3.46 12.37 -9.82
N THR A 89 4.51 11.76 -10.35
CA THR A 89 5.67 11.37 -9.57
C THR A 89 6.65 12.55 -9.54
N LEU A 90 7.00 12.99 -8.35
CA LEU A 90 8.00 14.03 -8.10
C LEU A 90 9.16 13.39 -7.34
N TYR A 91 10.37 13.84 -7.63
CA TYR A 91 11.55 13.42 -6.90
C TYR A 91 12.11 14.63 -6.16
N ALA A 92 12.54 14.45 -4.92
CA ALA A 92 13.14 15.49 -4.11
C ALA A 92 14.35 14.93 -3.33
N ASP A 93 15.26 15.79 -2.93
CA ASP A 93 16.30 15.43 -1.96
C ASP A 93 15.88 15.75 -0.51
N ALA A 94 16.70 15.34 0.46
CA ALA A 94 16.44 15.55 1.89
C ALA A 94 16.30 17.03 2.31
N GLU A 95 16.88 17.96 1.55
CA GLU A 95 16.77 19.40 1.75
C GLU A 95 15.53 20.00 1.07
N GLY A 96 14.72 19.20 0.38
CA GLY A 96 13.49 19.63 -0.27
C GLY A 96 13.69 20.27 -1.65
N ASN A 97 14.85 20.11 -2.30
CA ASN A 97 14.98 20.53 -3.69
C ASN A 97 14.42 19.45 -4.62
N TRP A 98 13.66 19.89 -5.62
CA TRP A 98 13.11 19.01 -6.63
C TRP A 98 14.19 18.50 -7.57
N LEU A 99 14.27 17.18 -7.71
CA LEU A 99 15.10 16.48 -8.67
C LEU A 99 14.26 16.25 -9.93
N GLU A 100 14.66 16.87 -11.04
CA GLU A 100 14.08 16.61 -12.34
C GLU A 100 14.84 15.44 -12.97
N MET A 101 14.17 14.30 -13.19
CA MET A 101 14.73 13.10 -13.82
C MET A 101 14.07 12.81 -15.16
#